data_AF-A0A9P8VWY8-F1
#
_entry.id   AF-A0A9P8VWY8-F1
#
_cell.length_a   1.000
_cell.length_b   1.000
_cell.length_c   1.000
_cell.angle_alpha   90.00
_cell.angle_beta   90.00
_cell.angle_gamma   90.00
#
_symmetry.space_group_name_H-M   'P 1'
#
loop_
_entity.id
_entity.type
_entity.pdbx_description
1 polymer ?
#
loop_
_entity_poly.entity_id
_entity_poly.type
_entity_poly.pdbx_seq_one_letter_code
_entity_poly.pdbx_strand_id
1 'polypeptide(L)' 'GRTPLWFAAANEREAIIQLLLKNGADINMKDEKGRTPISYAAENGREAIAQLLLKNGADIDMYR' A
#
# COMPACT_ATOMS: atom_id res chain seq x y z
N GLY A 1 -9.95 -6.06 3.73
CA GLY A 1 -10.18 -5.11 4.86
C GLY A 1 -8.96 -4.22 5.05
N ARG A 2 -9.07 -3.15 5.84
CA ARG A 2 -7.91 -2.28 6.12
C ARG A 2 -6.88 -3.03 6.98
N THR A 3 -5.75 -3.38 6.39
CA THR A 3 -4.63 -4.08 7.06
C THR A 3 -3.72 -3.10 7.80
N PRO A 4 -2.81 -3.59 8.67
CA PRO A 4 -1.75 -2.75 9.21
C PRO A 4 -0.95 -2.01 8.12
N LEU A 5 -0.71 -2.67 6.98
CA LEU A 5 -0.01 -2.06 5.84
C LEU A 5 -0.83 -0.93 5.23
N TRP A 6 -2.15 -1.13 5.08
CA TRP A 6 -3.05 -0.09 4.59
C TRP A 6 -3.02 1.16 5.48
N PHE A 7 -3.08 0.98 6.81
CA PHE A 7 -3.00 2.11 7.74
C PHE A 7 -1.62 2.77 7.72
N ALA A 8 -0.53 2.00 7.60
CA ALA A 8 0.81 2.55 7.49
C ALA A 8 0.96 3.41 6.22
N ALA A 9 0.46 2.94 5.08
CA ALA A 9 0.41 3.71 3.83
C ALA A 9 -0.46 4.97 3.97
N ALA A 10 -1.64 4.85 4.57
CA ALA A 10 -2.55 5.98 4.76
C ALA A 10 -2.04 7.04 5.76
N ASN A 11 -1.04 6.71 6.56
CA ASN A 11 -0.41 7.62 7.53
C ASN A 11 1.07 7.92 7.20
N GLU A 12 1.51 7.62 5.97
CA GLU A 12 2.88 7.89 5.49
C GLU A 12 4.00 7.31 6.38
N ARG A 13 3.76 6.13 6.97
CA ARG A 13 4.70 5.47 7.88
C ARG A 13 5.67 4.55 7.13
N GLU A 14 6.61 5.12 6.38
CA GLU A 14 7.55 4.37 5.52
C GLU A 14 8.29 3.23 6.23
N ALA A 15 8.85 3.49 7.40
CA ALA A 15 9.59 2.47 8.17
C ALA A 15 8.69 1.29 8.58
N ILE A 16 7.41 1.57 8.87
CA ILE A 16 6.43 0.54 9.24
C ILE A 16 5.99 -0.24 8.00
N ILE A 17 5.82 0.42 6.84
CA ILE A 17 5.56 -0.23 5.56
C ILE A 17 6.66 -1.26 5.27
N GLN A 18 7.93 -0.84 5.35
CA GLN A 18 9.09 -1.72 5.14
C GLN A 18 9.11 -2.91 6.13
N LEU A 19 8.85 -2.66 7.42
CA LEU A 19 8.80 -3.71 8.44
C LEU A 19 7.71 -4.74 8.13
N LEU A 20 6.51 -4.29 7.77
CA LEU A 20 5.37 -5.17 7.48
C LEU A 20 5.62 -6.01 6.22
N LEU A 21 6.15 -5.41 5.16
CA LEU A 21 6.48 -6.12 3.92
C LEU A 21 7.56 -7.18 4.16
N LYS A 22 8.59 -6.87 4.96
CA LYS A 22 9.61 -7.85 5.37
C LYS A 22 9.02 -9.05 6.14
N ASN A 23 7.89 -8.86 6.81
CA ASN A 23 7.18 -9.92 7.54
C ASN A 23 6.04 -10.57 6.72
N GLY A 24 6.02 -10.38 5.40
CA GLY A 24 5.09 -11.07 4.50
C GLY A 24 3.69 -10.46 4.45
N ALA A 25 3.52 -9.19 4.83
CA ALA A 25 2.25 -8.51 4.62
C ALA A 25 1.91 -8.44 3.13
N ASP A 26 0.67 -8.78 2.77
CA ASP A 26 0.16 -8.68 1.41
C ASP A 26 0.03 -7.20 0.99
N ILE A 27 0.84 -6.80 0.02
CA ILE A 27 0.93 -5.43 -0.51
C ILE A 27 -0.30 -5.02 -1.33
N ASN A 28 -1.06 -6.00 -1.83
CA ASN A 28 -2.18 -5.80 -2.73
C ASN A 28 -3.55 -6.02 -2.06
N MET A 29 -3.57 -6.27 -0.74
CA MET A 29 -4.82 -6.48 0.00
C MET A 29 -5.75 -5.26 -0.12
N LYS A 30 -6.98 -5.51 -0.56
CA LYS A 30 -8.01 -4.47 -0.77
C LYS A 30 -8.73 -4.12 0.54
N ASP A 31 -9.02 -2.84 0.75
CA ASP A 31 -9.93 -2.39 1.80
C ASP A 31 -11.39 -2.72 1.46
N GLU A 32 -12.32 -2.36 2.34
CA GLU A 32 -13.77 -2.60 2.16
C GLU A 32 -14.36 -1.86 0.95
N LYS A 33 -13.65 -0.85 0.42
CA LYS A 33 -14.03 -0.10 -0.78
C LYS A 33 -13.32 -0.62 -2.03
N GLY A 34 -12.60 -1.74 -1.93
CA GLY A 34 -11.85 -2.33 -3.05
C GLY A 34 -10.52 -1.63 -3.34
N ARG A 35 -10.06 -0.70 -2.49
CA ARG A 35 -8.82 0.06 -2.70
C ARG A 35 -7.61 -0.68 -2.15
N THR A 36 -6.54 -0.74 -2.93
CA THR A 36 -5.24 -1.20 -2.45
C THR A 36 -4.49 -0.06 -1.75
N PRO A 37 -3.42 -0.36 -0.99
CA PRO A 37 -2.54 0.68 -0.46
C PRO A 37 -2.03 1.64 -1.54
N ILE A 38 -1.68 1.12 -2.73
CA ILE A 38 -1.19 1.94 -3.85
C ILE A 38 -2.29 2.80 -4.47
N SER A 39 -3.51 2.27 -4.67
CA SER A 39 -4.61 3.07 -5.23
C SER A 39 -5.01 4.20 -4.28
N TYR A 40 -4.96 3.96 -2.97
CA TYR A 40 -5.20 5.01 -1.97
C TYR A 40 -4.09 6.08 -1.99
N ALA A 41 -2.82 5.68 -2.07
CA ALA A 41 -1.71 6.63 -2.16
C ALA A 41 -1.82 7.52 -3.40
N ALA A 42 -2.16 6.93 -4.56
CA ALA A 42 -2.38 7.66 -5.80
C ALA A 42 -3.56 8.64 -5.72
N GLU A 43 -4.72 8.18 -5.20
CA GLU A 43 -5.93 9.02 -4.99
C GLU A 43 -5.63 10.28 -4.15
N ASN A 44 -4.71 10.17 -3.18
CA ASN A 44 -4.40 11.22 -2.23
C ASN A 44 -3.09 11.98 -2.53
N GLY A 45 -2.46 11.75 -3.69
CA GLY A 45 -1.22 12.43 -4.08
C GLY A 45 0.01 12.10 -3.21
N ARG A 46 0.01 10.95 -2.52
CA ARG A 46 1.12 10.52 -1.64
C ARG A 46 2.23 9.86 -2.46
N GLU A 47 2.96 10.66 -3.22
CA GLU A 47 3.95 10.20 -4.19
C GLU A 47 5.02 9.28 -3.57
N ALA A 48 5.62 9.66 -2.44
CA ALA A 48 6.65 8.87 -1.78
C ALA A 48 6.14 7.47 -1.39
N ILE A 49 4.89 7.37 -0.93
CA ILE A 49 4.26 6.09 -0.57
C ILE A 49 3.94 5.26 -1.82
N ALA A 50 3.45 5.88 -2.89
CA ALA A 50 3.23 5.19 -4.15
C ALA A 50 4.54 4.62 -4.71
N GLN A 51 5.62 5.41 -4.75
CA GLN A 51 6.94 4.95 -5.18
C GLN A 51 7.47 3.82 -4.29
N LEU A 52 7.33 3.94 -2.97
CA LEU A 52 7.74 2.92 -2.01
C LEU A 52 7.01 1.59 -2.24
N LEU A 53 5.70 1.63 -2.42
CA LEU A 53 4.89 0.44 -2.66
C LEU A 53 5.23 -0.21 -4.01
N LEU A 54 5.39 0.58 -5.07
CA LEU A 54 5.81 0.10 -6.39
C LEU A 54 7.18 -0.60 -6.35
N LYS A 55 8.14 0.00 -5.65
CA LYS A 55 9.47 -0.59 -5.47
C LYS A 55 9.43 -1.95 -4.76
N ASN A 56 8.40 -2.19 -3.96
CA ASN A 56 8.17 -3.45 -3.25
C ASN A 56 7.19 -4.39 -3.97
N GLY A 57 6.88 -4.13 -5.25
CA GLY A 57 6.09 -5.05 -6.07
C GLY A 57 4.57 -4.91 -5.90
N ALA A 58 4.08 -3.74 -5.47
CA ALA A 58 2.65 -3.45 -5.56
C ALA A 58 2.23 -3.44 -7.04
N ASP A 59 1.12 -4.09 -7.38
CA ASP A 59 0.66 -4.09 -8.76
C ASP A 59 0.01 -2.74 -9.09
N ILE A 60 0.34 -2.24 -10.29
CA ILE A 60 -0.21 -0.99 -10.80
C ILE A 60 -1.65 -1.17 -11.29
N ASP A 61 -1.97 -2.35 -11.84
CA ASP A 61 -3.24 -2.69 -12.48
C ASP A 61 -3.83 -3.96 -11.85
N MET A 62 -4.90 -3.77 -11.08
CA MET A 62 -5.57 -4.84 -10.31
C MET A 62 -6.75 -5.51 -11.06
N TYR A 63 -6.91 -5.26 -12.37
CA TYR A 63 -8.03 -5.76 -13.20
C TYR A 63 -7.62 -6.79 -14.27
N ARG A 64 -6.51 -7.51 -14.10
CA ARG A 64 -6.15 -8.63 -14.99
C ARG A 64 -6.80 -9.95 -14.57
#